data_AF-A0A142X3P7-F1
#
_entry.id   AF-A0A142X3P7-F1
#
_cell.length_a   1.000
_cell.length_b   1.000
_cell.length_c   1.000
_cell.angle_alpha   90.00
_cell.angle_beta   90.00
_cell.angle_gamma   90.00
#
_symmetry.space_group_name_H-M   'P 1'
#
loop_
_entity.id
_entity.type
_entity.pdbx_description
1 polymer ?
#
loop_
_entity_poly.entity_id
_entity_poly.type
_entity_poly.pdbx_seq_one_letter_code
_entity_poly.pdbx_strand_id
1 'polypeptide(L)'
;MRFLIFVALALCCSCAAETPADPERGGQMVYIDTATEQPFVANISREFPALHPDSGERTLIPALYCPTCQKWYPAPPVEVLQRNPAAAKCPKSGDVMTANGPWPTAPAK
;
A
#
# COMPACT_ATOMS: atom_id res chain seq x y z
N MET A 1 -0.42 -41.63 -42.11
CA MET A 1 -0.94 -41.57 -40.73
C MET A 1 -0.31 -40.38 -40.04
N ARG A 2 -1.13 -39.35 -39.79
CA ARG A 2 -0.76 -38.05 -39.19
C ARG A 2 -0.76 -38.19 -37.67
N PHE A 3 0.34 -37.86 -37.00
CA PHE A 3 0.34 -37.59 -35.56
C PHE A 3 0.97 -36.21 -35.33
N LEU A 4 0.12 -35.19 -35.31
CA LEU A 4 0.43 -33.86 -34.79
C LEU A 4 -0.44 -33.69 -33.55
N ILE A 5 0.14 -33.91 -32.37
CA ILE A 5 -0.47 -33.58 -31.08
C ILE A 5 0.18 -32.29 -30.61
N PHE A 6 -0.45 -31.16 -30.96
CA PHE A 6 -0.21 -29.87 -30.34
C PHE A 6 -1.14 -29.77 -29.13
N VAL A 7 -0.62 -30.01 -27.92
CA VAL A 7 -1.31 -29.68 -26.67
C VAL A 7 -0.64 -28.42 -26.14
N ALA A 8 -1.16 -27.27 -26.57
CA ALA A 8 -0.86 -25.98 -25.97
C ALA A 8 -1.77 -25.83 -24.74
N LEU A 9 -1.30 -26.29 -23.59
CA LEU A 9 -2.00 -26.16 -22.31
C LEU A 9 -1.71 -24.76 -21.73
N ALA A 10 -2.65 -23.85 -21.93
CA ALA A 10 -2.69 -22.56 -21.26
C ALA A 10 -3.26 -22.74 -19.84
N LEU A 11 -2.45 -22.51 -18.80
CA LEU A 11 -2.93 -22.29 -17.43
C LEU A 11 -2.13 -21.13 -16.82
N CYS A 12 -2.63 -19.91 -17.00
CA CYS A 12 -2.18 -18.72 -16.28
C CYS A 12 -2.70 -18.78 -14.83
N CYS A 13 -2.02 -19.53 -13.96
CA CYS A 13 -2.11 -19.33 -12.52
C CYS A 13 -1.24 -18.12 -12.15
N SER A 14 -1.75 -16.90 -12.35
CA SER A 14 -1.20 -15.73 -11.67
C SER A 14 -1.76 -15.74 -10.24
N CYS A 15 -1.04 -16.45 -9.37
CA CYS A 15 -1.27 -16.40 -7.94
C CYS A 15 -1.15 -14.95 -7.47
N ALA A 16 -2.11 -14.51 -6.67
CA ALA A 16 -2.03 -13.26 -5.92
C ALA A 16 -0.70 -13.25 -5.15
N ALA A 17 0.24 -12.42 -5.60
CA ALA A 17 1.49 -12.21 -4.89
C ALA A 17 1.16 -11.35 -3.67
N GLU A 18 0.93 -12.01 -2.53
CA GLU A 18 1.08 -11.39 -1.22
C GLU A 18 2.50 -10.82 -1.19
N THR A 19 2.63 -9.50 -1.38
CA THR A 19 3.95 -8.90 -1.56
C THR A 19 4.66 -8.96 -0.21
N PRO A 20 5.81 -9.65 -0.10
CA PRO A 20 6.57 -9.70 1.13
C PRO A 20 6.90 -8.28 1.59
N ALA A 21 6.99 -8.07 2.91
CA ALA A 21 7.53 -6.84 3.46
C ALA A 21 8.92 -6.59 2.84
N ASP A 22 9.07 -5.46 2.17
CA ASP A 22 10.28 -5.08 1.46
C ASP A 22 11.43 -4.88 2.47
N PRO A 23 12.45 -5.77 2.50
CA PRO A 23 13.53 -5.71 3.47
C PRO A 23 14.39 -4.45 3.31
N GLU A 24 14.35 -3.79 2.14
CA GLU A 24 15.05 -2.53 1.91
C GLU A 24 14.41 -1.36 2.67
N ARG A 25 13.21 -1.54 3.22
CA ARG A 25 12.54 -0.48 4.00
C ARG A 25 12.99 -0.36 5.44
N GLY A 26 13.86 -1.24 5.93
CA GLY A 26 14.52 -1.07 7.22
C GLY A 26 13.58 -0.89 8.43
N GLY A 27 12.38 -1.49 8.39
CA GLY A 27 11.38 -1.34 9.45
C GLY A 27 10.63 0.01 9.43
N GLN A 28 10.69 0.73 8.32
CA GLN A 28 9.95 1.96 8.07
C GLN A 28 8.80 1.74 7.08
N MET A 29 7.82 2.63 7.12
CA MET A 29 6.74 2.67 6.14
C MET A 29 6.29 4.11 5.87
N VAL A 30 5.45 4.28 4.85
CA VAL A 30 4.81 5.55 4.57
C VAL A 30 3.50 5.64 5.35
N TYR A 31 3.33 6.77 6.02
CA TYR A 31 2.13 7.22 6.70
C TYR A 31 1.53 8.39 5.93
N ILE A 32 0.25 8.66 6.15
CA ILE A 32 -0.34 9.98 5.95
C ILE A 32 -0.43 10.63 7.32
N ASP A 33 0.11 11.83 7.46
CA ASP A 33 -0.15 12.68 8.60
C ASP A 33 -1.54 13.31 8.45
N THR A 34 -2.47 13.01 9.35
CA THR A 34 -3.85 13.53 9.28
C THR A 34 -3.94 15.03 9.57
N ALA A 35 -2.92 15.64 10.17
CA ALA A 35 -2.89 17.09 10.39
C ALA A 35 -2.56 17.87 9.11
N THR A 36 -1.64 17.34 8.28
CA THR A 36 -1.14 18.02 7.08
C THR A 36 -1.59 17.39 5.76
N GLU A 37 -2.19 16.21 5.82
CA GLU A 37 -2.54 15.34 4.69
C GLU A 37 -1.34 14.97 3.79
N GLN A 38 -0.11 15.09 4.32
CA GLN A 38 1.12 14.78 3.59
C GLN A 38 1.64 13.38 3.90
N PRO A 39 2.32 12.73 2.93
CA PRO A 39 3.00 11.48 3.18
C PRO A 39 4.23 11.70 4.06
N PHE A 40 4.42 10.84 5.06
CA PHE A 40 5.50 10.90 6.03
C PHE A 40 6.15 9.53 6.20
N VAL A 41 7.48 9.46 6.27
CA VAL A 41 8.21 8.19 6.48
C VAL A 41 8.60 8.07 7.94
N ALA A 42 8.16 7.00 8.60
CA ALA A 42 8.53 6.71 9.98
C ALA A 42 8.70 5.22 10.23
N ASN A 43 9.22 4.87 11.39
CA ASN A 43 9.27 3.48 11.85
C ASN A 43 7.85 2.89 11.95
N ILE A 44 7.73 1.59 11.71
CA ILE A 44 6.45 0.87 11.84
C ILE A 44 6.02 0.90 13.31
N SER A 45 4.82 1.44 13.56
CA SER A 45 4.14 1.42 14.86
C SER A 45 3.21 0.21 14.97
N ARG A 46 2.91 -0.20 16.19
CA ARG A 46 1.85 -1.19 16.49
C ARG A 46 0.55 -0.53 16.95
N GLU A 47 0.58 0.77 17.21
CA GLU A 47 -0.57 1.58 17.63
C GLU A 47 -0.88 2.61 16.56
N PHE A 48 -2.16 2.72 16.20
CA PHE A 48 -2.64 3.68 15.21
C PHE A 48 -3.83 4.49 15.76
N PRO A 49 -3.89 5.81 15.52
CA PRO A 49 -2.85 6.61 14.87
C PRO A 49 -1.53 6.63 15.67
N ALA A 50 -0.42 6.57 14.94
CA ALA A 50 0.93 6.56 15.50
C ALA A 50 1.39 7.99 15.84
N LEU A 51 2.38 8.08 16.73
CA LEU A 51 2.98 9.36 17.11
C LEU A 51 3.77 9.94 15.95
N HIS A 52 3.51 11.20 15.62
CA HIS A 52 4.37 12.01 14.78
C HIS A 52 5.65 12.35 15.56
N PRO A 53 6.85 11.99 15.06
CA PRO A 53 8.08 12.13 15.83
C PRO A 53 8.42 13.59 16.16
N ASP A 54 8.05 14.53 15.28
CA ASP A 54 8.36 15.95 15.48
C ASP A 54 7.39 16.68 16.42
N SER A 55 6.08 16.41 16.34
CA SER A 55 5.07 17.11 17.17
C SER A 55 4.69 16.34 18.44
N GLY A 56 4.91 15.03 18.48
CA GLY A 56 4.43 14.16 19.56
C GLY A 56 2.92 13.89 19.54
N GLU A 57 2.21 14.34 18.50
CA GLU A 57 0.77 14.11 18.35
C GLU A 57 0.49 12.78 17.65
N ARG A 58 -0.66 12.14 17.93
CA ARG A 58 -1.07 10.89 17.28
C ARG A 58 -1.82 11.17 15.97
N THR A 59 -1.08 11.48 14.90
CA THR A 59 -1.66 11.87 13.61
C THR A 59 -1.23 10.96 12.45
N LEU A 60 -0.28 10.06 12.65
CA LEU A 60 0.21 9.21 11.56
C LEU A 60 -0.67 7.97 11.36
N ILE A 61 -1.29 7.85 10.19
CA ILE A 61 -2.03 6.65 9.78
C ILE A 61 -1.33 5.94 8.63
N PRO A 62 -1.33 4.60 8.57
CA PRO A 62 -0.70 3.87 7.47
C PRO A 62 -1.16 4.36 6.10
N ALA A 63 -0.28 4.37 5.10
CA ALA A 63 -0.62 4.80 3.75
C ALA A 63 -0.64 3.63 2.75
N LEU A 64 -1.47 3.76 1.73
CA LEU A 64 -1.48 2.92 0.52
C LEU A 64 -1.20 3.80 -0.70
N TYR A 65 -0.34 3.32 -1.60
CA TYR A 65 0.01 3.97 -2.85
C TYR A 65 -0.93 3.52 -3.97
N CYS A 66 -1.49 4.49 -4.69
CA CYS A 66 -2.20 4.23 -5.93
C CYS A 66 -1.21 4.39 -7.11
N PRO A 67 -0.90 3.32 -7.86
CA PRO A 67 0.03 3.40 -8.99
C PRO A 67 -0.50 4.26 -10.15
N THR A 68 -1.80 4.28 -10.36
CA THR A 68 -2.46 5.07 -11.43
C THR A 68 -2.46 6.56 -11.12
N CYS A 69 -2.77 6.94 -9.88
CA CYS A 69 -2.72 8.34 -9.45
C CYS A 69 -1.30 8.81 -9.09
N GLN A 70 -0.35 7.88 -8.97
CA GLN A 70 0.99 8.10 -8.44
C GLN A 70 0.99 8.87 -7.10
N LYS A 71 0.07 8.51 -6.20
CA LYS A 71 -0.17 9.24 -4.94
C LYS A 71 -0.40 8.27 -3.78
N TRP A 72 0.09 8.66 -2.60
CA TRP A 72 -0.21 8.03 -1.32
C TRP A 72 -1.55 8.50 -0.76
N TYR A 73 -2.34 7.56 -0.26
CA TYR A 73 -3.64 7.75 0.37
C TYR A 73 -3.66 7.11 1.75
N PRO A 74 -4.50 7.60 2.68
CA PRO A 74 -4.66 6.95 3.97
C PRO A 74 -5.25 5.54 3.79
N ALA A 75 -4.64 4.57 4.44
CA ALA A 75 -5.17 3.21 4.49
C ALA A 75 -6.45 3.22 5.34
N PRO A 76 -7.51 2.51 4.92
CA PRO A 76 -8.65 2.27 5.79
C PRO A 76 -8.23 1.47 7.04
N PRO A 77 -8.93 1.64 8.17
CA PRO A 77 -8.72 0.79 9.35
C PRO A 77 -8.88 -0.70 9.02
N VAL A 78 -8.15 -1.55 9.75
CA VAL A 78 -8.15 -3.00 9.49
C VAL A 78 -9.57 -3.59 9.62
N GLU A 79 -10.37 -3.09 10.55
CA GLU A 79 -11.75 -3.54 10.75
C GLU A 79 -12.63 -3.19 9.53
N VAL A 80 -12.34 -2.08 8.85
CA VAL A 80 -13.02 -1.70 7.61
C VAL A 80 -12.56 -2.63 6.48
N LEU A 81 -11.27 -2.91 6.36
CA LEU A 81 -10.72 -3.82 5.35
C LEU A 81 -11.24 -5.25 5.50
N GLN A 82 -11.38 -5.74 6.74
CA GLN A 82 -11.93 -7.06 7.03
C GLN A 82 -13.40 -7.18 6.62
N ARG A 83 -14.20 -6.12 6.81
CA ARG A 83 -15.61 -6.09 6.39
C ARG A 83 -15.77 -5.84 4.89
N ASN A 84 -14.87 -5.05 4.30
CA ASN A 84 -14.90 -4.66 2.91
C ASN A 84 -13.48 -4.56 2.34
N PRO A 85 -12.94 -5.66 1.78
CA PRO A 85 -11.61 -5.65 1.16
C PRO A 85 -11.48 -4.66 0.00
N ALA A 86 -12.59 -4.32 -0.67
CA ALA A 86 -12.59 -3.33 -1.74
C ALA A 86 -12.35 -1.89 -1.24
N ALA A 87 -12.39 -1.64 0.08
CA ALA A 87 -12.02 -0.36 0.66
C ALA A 87 -10.53 0.00 0.43
N ALA A 88 -9.67 -0.99 0.11
CA ALA A 88 -8.28 -0.74 -0.30
C ALA A 88 -8.14 -0.25 -1.76
N LYS A 89 -9.24 -0.06 -2.49
CA LYS A 89 -9.20 0.51 -3.85
C LYS A 89 -9.13 2.03 -3.82
N CYS A 90 -8.47 2.60 -4.81
CA CYS A 90 -8.38 4.04 -4.99
C CYS A 90 -9.78 4.62 -5.24
N PRO A 91 -10.22 5.65 -4.48
CA PRO A 91 -11.55 6.24 -4.66
C PRO A 91 -11.69 7.00 -5.99
N LYS A 92 -10.59 7.33 -6.66
CA LYS A 92 -10.58 8.07 -7.93
C LYS A 92 -10.54 7.16 -9.15
N SER A 93 -9.63 6.18 -9.16
CA SER A 93 -9.43 5.29 -10.31
C SER A 93 -10.11 3.92 -10.16
N GLY A 94 -10.45 3.51 -8.94
CA GLY A 94 -10.98 2.16 -8.67
C GLY A 94 -9.93 1.05 -8.63
N ASP A 95 -8.66 1.37 -8.87
CA ASP A 95 -7.56 0.39 -8.87
C ASP A 95 -7.18 -0.03 -7.45
N VAL A 96 -6.65 -1.24 -7.31
CA VAL A 96 -6.10 -1.73 -6.03
C VAL A 96 -4.88 -0.89 -5.65
N MET A 97 -4.88 -0.36 -4.43
CA MET A 97 -3.72 0.33 -3.87
C MET A 97 -2.80 -0.65 -3.15
N THR A 98 -1.53 -0.27 -2.97
CA THR A 98 -0.48 -1.14 -2.42
C THR A 98 0.28 -0.45 -1.30
N ALA A 99 0.72 -1.20 -0.29
CA ALA A 99 1.64 -0.67 0.74
C ALA A 99 3.05 -0.38 0.16
N ASN A 100 3.34 -0.92 -1.02
CA ASN A 100 4.61 -0.79 -1.72
C ASN A 100 4.49 0.28 -2.81
N GLY A 101 5.01 1.47 -2.53
CA GLY A 101 5.14 2.58 -3.45
C GLY A 101 6.48 3.29 -3.30
N PRO A 102 6.81 4.25 -4.16
CA PRO A 102 8.04 5.03 -4.04
C PRO A 102 8.06 5.78 -2.71
N TRP A 103 9.26 5.92 -2.12
CA TRP A 103 9.44 6.84 -1.00
C TRP A 103 8.95 8.22 -1.42
N PRO A 104 8.10 8.88 -0.61
CA PRO A 104 7.78 10.27 -0.89
C PRO A 104 9.11 11.02 -0.89
N THR A 105 9.40 11.71 -1.99
CA THR A 105 10.43 12.75 -1.97
C THR A 105 10.06 13.66 -0.81
N ALA A 106 10.98 13.85 0.14
CA ALA A 106 10.74 14.52 1.42
C ALA A 106 9.76 15.70 1.30
N PRO A 107 8.92 15.95 2.32
CA PRO A 107 8.07 17.14 2.31
C PRO A 107 8.95 18.35 1.96
N ALA A 108 8.51 19.15 0.98
CA ALA A 108 9.16 20.41 0.67
C ALA A 108 9.33 21.16 1.99
N LYS A 109 10.60 21.36 2.39
CA LYS A 109 10.98 22.09 3.58
C LYS A 109 10.30 23.46 3.64
#